data_AF-A0A9P3HHI3-F1
#
_entry.id   AF-A0A9P3HHI3-F1
#
_cell.length_a   1.000
_cell.length_b   1.000
_cell.length_c   1.000
_cell.angle_alpha   90.00
_cell.angle_beta   90.00
_cell.angle_gamma   90.00
#
_symmetry.space_group_name_H-M   'P 1'
#
loop_
_entity.id
_entity.type
_entity.pdbx_description
1 polymer ?
#
loop_
_entity_poly.entity_id
_entity_poly.type
_entity_poly.pdbx_seq_one_letter_code
_entity_poly.pdbx_strand_id
1 'polypeptide(L)'
;MATGTEAGADAGNAALLLTLEEEVLQLADHEVWLDAQIRDMEFALGQESDYTPPDNEPAEVTRSHLEQSIDILKQELSAAVTMDSVRTKVIESAQGYQLVLKSLFKSGEDAQSPLARAIEGRDKAVTEYLHVHRDLQKTRRELSAVQMQVLDSQDENRKLAQSLAEEAEAMKEALASQDTSSNRRMMQRTEEELKTVRMKHSVVSNVLQGLLLESDIDWANDPHYLDVMLKLKSPE
;
A
#
# COMPACT_ATOMS: atom_id res chain seq x y z
N MET A 1 39.94 -69.04 -32.82
CA MET A 1 40.96 -68.01 -32.50
C MET A 1 40.23 -66.68 -32.46
N ALA A 2 40.01 -66.16 -31.25
CA ALA A 2 39.30 -64.92 -30.99
C ALA A 2 40.32 -63.93 -30.41
N THR A 3 40.58 -62.84 -31.11
CA THR A 3 41.25 -61.64 -30.58
C THR A 3 40.92 -60.47 -31.50
N GLY A 4 40.38 -59.38 -30.95
CA GLY A 4 40.39 -58.08 -31.62
C GLY A 4 39.10 -57.26 -31.53
N THR A 5 38.49 -57.10 -30.35
CA THR A 5 37.32 -56.22 -30.19
C THR A 5 37.32 -55.44 -28.86
N GLU A 6 38.44 -54.83 -28.46
CA GLU A 6 38.49 -54.01 -27.23
C GLU A 6 39.01 -52.57 -27.40
N ALA A 7 39.43 -52.14 -28.59
CA ALA A 7 40.05 -50.81 -28.77
C ALA A 7 39.04 -49.62 -28.88
N GLY A 8 37.72 -49.88 -28.91
CA GLY A 8 36.71 -48.84 -29.14
C GLY A 8 36.04 -48.27 -27.88
N ALA A 9 36.10 -48.96 -26.74
CA ALA A 9 35.45 -48.54 -25.50
C ALA A 9 36.31 -47.54 -24.68
N ASP A 10 37.63 -47.59 -24.85
CA ASP A 10 38.57 -46.77 -24.07
C ASP A 10 38.60 -45.30 -24.51
N ALA A 11 38.36 -45.04 -25.81
CA ALA A 11 38.35 -43.69 -26.37
C ALA A 11 37.11 -42.86 -25.94
N GLY A 12 35.96 -43.51 -25.73
CA GLY A 12 34.74 -42.86 -25.24
C GLY A 12 34.83 -42.48 -23.75
N ASN A 13 35.47 -43.33 -22.95
CA ASN A 13 35.74 -43.05 -21.55
C ASN A 13 36.80 -41.95 -21.39
N ALA A 14 37.83 -41.92 -22.24
CA ALA A 14 38.83 -40.85 -22.22
C ALA A 14 38.23 -39.47 -22.56
N ALA A 15 37.30 -39.41 -23.52
CA ALA A 15 36.60 -38.17 -23.86
C ALA A 15 35.66 -37.69 -22.72
N LEU A 16 34.96 -38.62 -22.05
CA LEU A 16 34.13 -38.31 -20.90
C LEU A 16 34.95 -37.88 -19.67
N LEU A 17 36.11 -38.49 -19.45
CA LEU A 17 37.04 -38.10 -18.38
C LEU A 17 37.58 -36.68 -18.59
N LEU A 18 37.92 -36.31 -19.83
CA LEU A 18 38.35 -34.95 -20.17
C LEU A 18 37.25 -33.91 -19.91
N THR A 19 35.99 -34.22 -20.26
CA THR A 19 34.87 -33.31 -19.97
C THR A 19 34.59 -33.19 -18.48
N LEU A 20 34.77 -34.28 -17.72
CA LEU A 20 34.57 -34.27 -16.27
C LEU A 20 35.69 -33.51 -15.56
N GLU A 21 36.93 -33.63 -16.04
CA GLU A 21 38.09 -32.88 -15.56
C GLU A 21 37.93 -31.37 -15.81
N GLU A 22 37.41 -30.98 -16.97
CA GLU A 22 37.10 -29.60 -17.30
C GLU A 22 35.97 -29.04 -16.40
N GLU A 23 34.93 -29.83 -16.13
CA GLU A 23 33.85 -29.44 -15.22
C GLU A 23 34.33 -29.32 -13.76
N VAL A 24 35.23 -30.21 -13.32
CA VAL A 24 35.84 -30.14 -11.98
C VAL A 24 36.72 -28.90 -11.85
N LEU A 25 37.48 -28.53 -12.89
CA LEU A 25 38.29 -27.31 -12.89
C LEU A 25 37.40 -26.05 -12.84
N GLN A 26 36.30 -26.01 -13.59
CA GLN A 26 35.35 -24.89 -13.53
C GLN A 26 34.71 -24.75 -12.14
N LEU A 27 34.39 -25.86 -11.48
CA LEU A 27 33.86 -25.84 -10.12
C LEU A 27 34.90 -25.36 -9.10
N ALA A 28 36.16 -25.77 -9.23
CA ALA A 28 37.24 -25.31 -8.38
C ALA A 28 37.52 -23.81 -8.54
N ASP A 29 37.52 -23.29 -9.77
CA ASP A 29 37.66 -21.85 -10.03
C ASP A 29 36.48 -21.05 -9.44
N HIS A 30 35.27 -21.60 -9.52
CA HIS A 30 34.09 -20.99 -8.93
C HIS A 30 34.12 -20.99 -7.39
N GLU A 31 34.66 -22.04 -6.76
CA GLU A 31 34.87 -22.10 -5.31
C GLU A 31 35.86 -21.01 -4.85
N VAL A 32 36.99 -20.86 -5.56
CA VAL A 32 37.98 -19.81 -5.27
C VAL A 32 37.36 -18.41 -5.42
N TRP A 33 36.51 -18.22 -6.43
CA TRP A 33 35.80 -16.95 -6.64
C TRP A 33 34.83 -16.64 -5.49
N LEU A 34 34.07 -17.62 -5.03
CA LEU A 34 33.16 -17.47 -3.89
C LEU A 34 33.92 -17.17 -2.59
N ASP A 35 35.05 -17.84 -2.34
CA ASP A 35 35.90 -17.59 -1.17
C ASP A 35 36.48 -16.18 -1.16
N ALA A 36 36.89 -15.67 -2.33
CA ALA A 36 37.34 -14.28 -2.46
C ALA A 36 36.21 -13.30 -2.14
N GLN A 37 34.99 -13.57 -2.62
CA GLN A 37 33.83 -12.74 -2.36
C GLN A 37 33.41 -12.76 -0.89
N ILE A 38 33.47 -13.92 -0.23
CA ILE A 38 33.20 -14.04 1.21
C ILE A 38 34.21 -13.21 1.99
N ARG A 39 35.51 -13.29 1.65
CA ARG A 39 36.55 -12.52 2.33
C ARG A 39 36.38 -11.02 2.17
N ASP A 40 35.96 -10.55 0.99
CA ASP A 40 35.66 -9.14 0.75
C ASP A 40 34.46 -8.66 1.57
N MET A 41 33.41 -9.49 1.70
CA MET A 41 32.25 -9.19 2.56
C MET A 41 32.62 -9.21 4.04
N GLU A 42 33.45 -10.18 4.49
CA GLU A 42 33.96 -10.24 5.85
C GLU A 42 34.84 -9.03 6.19
N PHE A 43 35.65 -8.56 5.23
CA PHE A 43 36.43 -7.34 5.38
C PHE A 43 35.54 -6.10 5.50
N ALA A 44 34.51 -5.97 4.66
CA ALA A 44 33.56 -4.85 4.71
C ALA A 44 32.80 -4.81 6.05
N LEU A 45 32.35 -5.98 6.55
CA LEU A 45 31.66 -6.10 7.84
C LEU A 45 32.62 -5.87 9.03
N GLY A 46 33.89 -6.31 8.92
CA GLY A 46 34.91 -6.03 9.93
C GLY A 46 35.28 -4.55 10.02
N GLN A 47 35.20 -3.83 8.90
CA GLN A 47 35.50 -2.39 8.86
C GLN A 47 34.40 -1.53 9.51
N GLU A 48 33.14 -1.99 9.50
CA GLU A 48 32.03 -1.33 10.22
C GLU A 48 32.09 -1.54 11.75
N SER A 49 32.80 -2.56 12.23
CA SER A 49 32.91 -2.87 13.67
C SER A 49 33.89 -1.98 14.44
N ASP A 50 34.74 -1.20 13.78
CA ASP A 50 35.82 -0.41 14.41
C ASP A 50 35.46 1.08 14.64
N TYR A 51 34.19 1.45 14.52
CA TYR A 51 33.71 2.79 14.90
C TYR A 51 33.64 2.93 16.43
N THR A 52 34.78 3.21 17.06
CA THR A 52 34.80 3.79 18.41
C THR A 52 34.52 5.29 18.27
N PRO A 53 33.42 5.83 18.83
CA PRO A 53 33.16 7.26 18.77
C PRO A 53 34.30 8.00 19.48
N PRO A 54 34.82 9.12 18.93
CA PRO A 54 35.73 9.97 19.67
C PRO A 54 34.98 10.53 20.90
N ASP A 55 35.45 10.18 22.11
CA ASP A 55 34.88 10.47 23.44
C ASP A 55 34.72 11.98 23.79
N ASN A 56 34.74 12.89 22.82
CA ASN A 56 34.74 14.34 23.04
C ASN A 56 33.76 15.16 22.17
N GLU A 57 32.87 14.52 21.41
CA GLU A 57 31.81 15.24 20.69
C GLU A 57 30.53 15.34 21.54
N PRO A 58 29.84 16.51 21.58
CA PRO A 58 28.61 16.67 22.33
C PRO A 58 27.56 15.66 21.86
N ALA A 59 26.84 15.04 22.80
CA ALA A 59 25.89 13.94 22.56
C ALA A 59 24.79 14.26 21.52
N GLU A 60 24.59 15.53 21.18
CA GLU A 60 23.65 16.00 20.17
C GLU A 60 24.19 15.82 18.74
N VAL A 61 25.51 15.96 18.54
CA VAL A 61 26.17 15.75 17.24
C VAL A 61 26.25 14.25 16.91
N THR A 62 26.54 13.41 17.89
CA THR A 62 26.54 11.95 17.71
C THR A 62 25.14 11.41 17.44
N ARG A 63 24.11 11.96 18.09
CA ARG A 63 22.71 11.61 17.81
C ARG A 63 22.29 12.01 16.40
N SER A 64 22.63 13.22 15.95
CA SER A 64 22.33 13.66 14.59
C SER A 64 23.04 12.81 13.53
N HIS A 65 24.29 12.42 13.77
CA HIS A 65 25.04 11.53 12.87
C HIS A 65 24.42 10.12 12.82
N LEU A 66 23.96 9.59 13.96
CA LEU A 66 23.24 8.30 14.02
C LEU A 66 21.89 8.37 13.30
N GLU A 67 21.13 9.44 13.46
CA GLU A 67 19.86 9.64 12.75
C GLU A 67 20.07 9.72 11.23
N GLN A 68 21.11 10.42 10.77
CA GLN A 68 21.48 10.46 9.35
C GLN A 68 21.91 9.08 8.83
N SER A 69 22.74 8.35 9.58
CA SER A 69 23.16 7.00 9.21
C SER A 69 21.97 6.02 9.13
N ILE A 70 21.03 6.11 10.08
CA ILE A 70 19.80 5.32 10.07
C ILE A 70 18.95 5.63 8.84
N ASP A 71 18.83 6.90 8.45
CA ASP A 71 18.03 7.27 7.28
C ASP A 71 18.69 6.83 5.95
N ILE A 72 20.02 6.88 5.87
CA ILE A 72 20.78 6.31 4.74
C ILE A 72 20.53 4.79 4.66
N LEU A 73 20.69 4.07 5.77
CA LEU A 73 20.47 2.62 5.82
C LEU A 73 19.02 2.23 5.48
N LYS A 74 18.02 3.03 5.90
CA LYS A 74 16.63 2.81 5.50
C LYS A 74 16.44 2.99 3.99
N GLN A 75 17.08 4.00 3.40
CA GLN A 75 17.01 4.24 1.97
C GLN A 75 17.66 3.10 1.20
N GLU A 76 18.85 2.66 1.61
CA GLU A 76 19.55 1.52 1.03
C GLU A 76 18.75 0.22 1.15
N LEU A 77 18.15 -0.05 2.32
CA LEU A 77 17.27 -1.19 2.51
C LEU A 77 16.05 -1.13 1.58
N SER A 78 15.42 0.04 1.43
CA SER A 78 14.28 0.19 0.51
C SER A 78 14.67 -0.04 -0.96
N ALA A 79 15.87 0.40 -1.36
CA ALA A 79 16.41 0.16 -2.68
C ALA A 79 16.73 -1.34 -2.89
N ALA A 80 17.33 -2.00 -1.90
CA ALA A 80 17.63 -3.43 -1.94
C ALA A 80 16.35 -4.27 -2.02
N VAL A 81 15.33 -3.95 -1.22
CA VAL A 81 14.03 -4.65 -1.23
C VAL A 81 13.32 -4.50 -2.57
N THR A 82 13.32 -3.28 -3.14
CA THR A 82 12.70 -3.05 -4.46
C THR A 82 13.47 -3.77 -5.57
N MET A 83 14.80 -3.80 -5.52
CA MET A 83 15.64 -4.55 -6.47
C MET A 83 15.40 -6.06 -6.40
N ASP A 84 15.32 -6.63 -5.19
CA ASP A 84 15.06 -8.05 -4.99
C ASP A 84 13.64 -8.44 -5.43
N SER A 85 12.66 -7.57 -5.19
CA SER A 85 11.30 -7.75 -5.72
C SER A 85 11.29 -7.81 -7.25
N VAL A 86 11.99 -6.89 -7.91
CA VAL A 86 12.13 -6.89 -9.38
C VAL A 86 12.83 -8.16 -9.86
N ARG A 87 13.94 -8.56 -9.22
CA ARG A 87 14.68 -9.78 -9.55
C ARG A 87 13.78 -11.02 -9.46
N THR A 88 13.03 -11.14 -8.36
CA THR A 88 12.07 -12.23 -8.15
C THR A 88 11.03 -12.26 -9.26
N LYS A 89 10.45 -11.12 -9.62
CA LYS A 89 9.47 -11.03 -10.72
C LYS A 89 10.06 -11.38 -12.08
N VAL A 90 11.31 -11.02 -12.36
CA VAL A 90 12.00 -11.41 -13.59
C VAL A 90 12.23 -12.93 -13.64
N ILE A 91 12.63 -13.55 -12.52
CA ILE A 91 12.81 -15.00 -12.43
C ILE A 91 11.46 -15.73 -12.61
N GLU A 92 10.42 -15.30 -11.91
CA GLU A 92 9.05 -15.84 -12.06
C GLU A 92 8.59 -15.72 -13.53
N SER A 93 8.85 -14.58 -14.16
CA SER A 93 8.52 -14.35 -15.56
C SER A 93 9.30 -15.28 -16.50
N ALA A 94 10.62 -15.42 -16.32
CA ALA A 94 11.47 -16.29 -17.12
C ALA A 94 11.06 -17.77 -16.99
N GLN A 95 10.73 -18.23 -15.78
CA GLN A 95 10.19 -19.57 -15.54
C GLN A 95 8.84 -19.76 -16.25
N GLY A 96 7.95 -18.77 -16.16
CA GLY A 96 6.68 -18.76 -16.90
C GLY A 96 6.88 -18.87 -18.42
N TYR A 97 7.79 -18.07 -18.99
CA TYR A 97 8.14 -18.14 -20.41
C TYR A 97 8.72 -19.49 -20.81
N GLN A 98 9.58 -20.10 -19.99
CA GLN A 98 10.15 -21.40 -20.30
C GLN A 98 9.07 -22.49 -20.34
N LEU A 99 8.06 -22.44 -19.47
CA LEU A 99 6.91 -23.35 -19.50
C LEU A 99 6.03 -23.14 -20.73
N VAL A 100 5.80 -21.87 -21.11
CA VAL A 100 5.07 -21.52 -22.34
C VAL A 100 5.82 -22.00 -23.58
N LEU A 101 7.13 -21.76 -23.67
CA LEU A 101 7.97 -22.25 -24.78
C LEU A 101 7.98 -23.78 -24.83
N LYS A 102 8.18 -24.46 -23.70
CA LYS A 102 8.15 -25.93 -23.62
C LYS A 102 6.79 -26.52 -23.98
N SER A 103 5.69 -25.79 -23.77
CA SER A 103 4.35 -26.25 -24.16
C SER A 103 4.02 -25.95 -25.62
N LEU A 104 4.49 -24.83 -26.17
CA LEU A 104 4.32 -24.47 -27.59
C LEU A 104 5.15 -25.33 -28.54
N PHE A 105 6.37 -25.73 -28.13
CA PHE A 105 7.32 -26.46 -28.98
C PHE A 105 7.42 -27.96 -28.70
N LYS A 106 6.48 -28.56 -27.94
CA LYS A 106 6.40 -30.03 -27.84
C LYS A 106 5.94 -30.59 -29.19
N SER A 107 6.88 -31.20 -29.92
CA SER A 107 6.64 -31.92 -31.19
C SER A 107 5.62 -33.03 -31.00
N GLY A 108 4.35 -32.73 -31.27
CA GLY A 108 3.24 -33.67 -31.33
C GLY A 108 1.96 -32.93 -31.68
N GLU A 109 1.32 -33.28 -32.80
CA GLU A 109 0.15 -32.61 -33.40
C GLU A 109 -1.05 -32.41 -32.46
N ASP A 110 -1.10 -33.10 -31.32
CA ASP A 110 -2.23 -33.03 -30.36
C ASP A 110 -2.04 -32.07 -29.18
N ALA A 111 -0.87 -31.43 -29.03
CA ALA A 111 -0.53 -30.63 -27.84
C ALA A 111 -1.07 -29.18 -27.85
N GLN A 112 -1.68 -28.72 -28.94
CA GLN A 112 -2.15 -27.33 -29.06
C GLN A 112 -3.47 -27.03 -28.32
N SER A 113 -4.25 -28.04 -27.90
CA SER A 113 -5.58 -27.80 -27.31
C SER A 113 -5.62 -27.24 -25.88
N PRO A 114 -4.78 -27.68 -24.91
CA PRO A 114 -4.89 -27.22 -23.53
C PRO A 114 -4.28 -25.82 -23.31
N LEU A 115 -3.17 -25.50 -23.98
CA LEU A 115 -2.55 -24.18 -23.87
C LEU A 115 -3.39 -23.10 -24.53
N ALA A 116 -3.94 -23.36 -25.73
CA ALA A 116 -4.85 -22.43 -26.38
C ALA A 116 -6.09 -22.14 -25.51
N ARG A 117 -6.66 -23.18 -24.88
CA ARG A 117 -7.78 -23.02 -23.94
C ARG A 117 -7.39 -22.23 -22.69
N ALA A 118 -6.18 -22.43 -22.16
CA ALA A 118 -5.68 -21.67 -21.02
C ALA A 118 -5.45 -20.19 -21.36
N ILE A 119 -4.92 -19.89 -22.55
CA ILE A 119 -4.75 -18.53 -23.07
C ILE A 119 -6.12 -17.86 -23.25
N GLU A 120 -7.09 -18.54 -23.87
CA GLU A 120 -8.44 -18.01 -24.05
C GLU A 120 -9.14 -17.78 -22.70
N GLY A 121 -8.96 -18.68 -21.73
CA GLY A 121 -9.48 -18.52 -20.37
C GLY A 121 -8.87 -17.31 -19.65
N ARG A 122 -7.54 -17.13 -19.77
CA ARG A 122 -6.84 -15.95 -19.25
C ARG A 122 -7.36 -14.68 -19.90
N ASP A 123 -7.50 -14.65 -21.22
CA ASP A 123 -7.88 -13.45 -21.96
C ASP A 123 -9.34 -13.03 -21.62
N LYS A 124 -10.23 -14.01 -21.42
CA LYS A 124 -11.59 -13.77 -20.89
C LYS A 124 -11.55 -13.17 -19.48
N ALA A 125 -10.80 -13.77 -18.57
CA ALA A 125 -10.67 -13.27 -17.19
C ALA A 125 -10.05 -11.87 -17.13
N VAL A 126 -9.06 -11.58 -17.98
CA VAL A 126 -8.45 -10.24 -18.09
C VAL A 126 -9.47 -9.23 -18.63
N THR A 127 -10.28 -9.62 -19.61
CA THR A 127 -11.33 -8.75 -20.17
C THR A 127 -12.39 -8.43 -19.11
N GLU A 128 -12.84 -9.42 -18.34
CA GLU A 128 -13.77 -9.25 -17.22
C GLU A 128 -13.17 -8.35 -16.14
N TYR A 129 -11.91 -8.59 -15.76
CA TYR A 129 -11.19 -7.76 -14.80
C TYR A 129 -11.11 -6.30 -15.25
N LEU A 130 -10.77 -6.05 -16.51
CA LEU A 130 -10.69 -4.70 -17.06
C LEU A 130 -12.06 -4.01 -17.07
N HIS A 131 -13.14 -4.76 -17.29
CA HIS A 131 -14.49 -4.23 -17.20
C HIS A 131 -14.84 -3.81 -15.77
N VAL A 132 -14.65 -4.71 -14.79
CA VAL A 132 -14.87 -4.41 -13.37
C VAL A 132 -14.00 -3.26 -12.89
N HIS A 133 -12.73 -3.20 -13.33
CA HIS A 133 -11.83 -2.11 -12.98
C HIS A 133 -12.32 -0.77 -13.55
N ARG A 134 -12.83 -0.75 -14.77
CA ARG A 134 -13.41 0.45 -15.39
C ARG A 134 -14.64 0.93 -14.63
N ASP A 135 -15.50 0.01 -14.23
CA ASP A 135 -16.69 0.33 -13.44
C ASP A 135 -16.31 0.87 -12.06
N LEU A 136 -15.33 0.26 -11.40
CA LEU A 136 -14.79 0.74 -10.14
C LEU A 136 -14.18 2.15 -10.27
N GLN A 137 -13.45 2.43 -11.35
CA GLN A 137 -12.95 3.78 -11.60
C GLN A 137 -14.10 4.79 -11.80
N LYS A 138 -15.17 4.39 -12.49
CA LYS A 138 -16.33 5.24 -12.70
C LYS A 138 -17.04 5.54 -11.39
N THR A 139 -17.34 4.52 -10.59
CA THR A 139 -18.00 4.69 -9.28
C THR A 139 -17.16 5.51 -8.32
N ARG A 140 -15.82 5.35 -8.34
CA ARG A 140 -14.92 6.18 -7.54
C ARG A 140 -14.99 7.66 -7.94
N ARG A 141 -15.04 7.97 -9.23
CA ARG A 141 -15.20 9.37 -9.71
C ARG A 141 -16.55 9.95 -9.30
N GLU A 142 -17.62 9.16 -9.43
CA GLU A 142 -18.97 9.55 -8.99
C GLU A 142 -19.00 9.82 -7.48
N LEU A 143 -18.40 8.93 -6.68
CA LEU A 143 -18.28 9.11 -5.23
C LEU A 143 -17.52 10.39 -4.87
N SER A 144 -16.38 10.65 -5.51
CA SER A 144 -15.61 11.89 -5.28
C SER A 144 -16.40 13.14 -5.66
N ALA A 145 -17.18 13.10 -6.74
CA ALA A 145 -18.04 14.22 -7.13
C ALA A 145 -19.14 14.48 -6.09
N VAL A 146 -19.78 13.42 -5.58
CA VAL A 146 -20.78 13.52 -4.52
C VAL A 146 -20.16 14.04 -3.22
N GLN A 147 -18.97 13.56 -2.85
CA GLN A 147 -18.25 14.05 -1.67
C GLN A 147 -17.96 15.55 -1.75
N MET A 148 -17.50 16.04 -2.90
CA MET A 148 -17.31 17.48 -3.11
C MET A 148 -18.62 18.26 -2.96
N GLN A 149 -19.70 17.79 -3.57
CA GLN A 149 -21.01 18.43 -3.45
C GLN A 149 -21.52 18.49 -2.00
N VAL A 150 -21.26 17.44 -1.22
CA VAL A 150 -21.61 17.42 0.21
C VAL A 150 -20.81 18.45 1.00
N LEU A 151 -19.51 18.59 0.72
CA LEU A 151 -18.68 19.61 1.37
C LEU A 151 -19.15 21.03 1.04
N ASP A 152 -19.43 21.31 -0.25
CA ASP A 152 -19.96 22.61 -0.67
C ASP A 152 -21.30 22.92 0.02
N SER A 153 -22.19 21.92 0.09
CA SER A 153 -23.48 22.06 0.78
C SER A 153 -23.32 22.27 2.30
N GLN A 154 -22.32 21.64 2.92
CA GLN A 154 -22.02 21.85 4.34
C GLN A 154 -21.50 23.27 4.60
N ASP A 155 -20.66 23.80 3.71
CA ASP A 155 -20.16 25.17 3.81
C ASP A 155 -21.28 26.20 3.61
N GLU A 156 -22.19 25.97 2.66
CA GLU A 156 -23.39 26.79 2.49
C GLU A 156 -24.29 26.74 3.73
N ASN A 157 -24.56 25.56 4.27
CA ASN A 157 -25.33 25.40 5.49
C ASN A 157 -24.67 26.11 6.69
N ARG A 158 -23.33 26.09 6.77
CA ARG A 158 -22.60 26.81 7.82
C ARG A 158 -22.75 28.32 7.68
N LYS A 159 -22.66 28.85 6.47
CA LYS A 159 -22.87 30.28 6.18
C LYS A 159 -24.29 30.71 6.52
N LEU A 160 -25.29 29.91 6.13
CA LEU A 160 -26.70 30.16 6.45
C LEU A 160 -26.96 30.09 7.95
N ALA A 161 -26.39 29.12 8.65
CA ALA A 161 -26.50 29.03 10.11
C ALA A 161 -25.88 30.25 10.80
N GLN A 162 -24.75 30.75 10.29
CA GLN A 162 -24.12 31.95 10.81
C GLN A 162 -24.98 33.20 10.55
N SER A 163 -25.51 33.40 9.34
CA SER A 163 -26.38 34.54 9.05
C SER A 163 -27.66 34.50 9.89
N LEU A 164 -28.22 33.30 10.12
CA LEU A 164 -29.41 33.13 10.94
C LEU A 164 -29.12 33.41 12.42
N ALA A 165 -27.92 33.07 12.91
CA ALA A 165 -27.48 33.43 14.26
C ALA A 165 -27.28 34.96 14.41
N GLU A 166 -26.70 35.62 13.41
CA GLU A 166 -26.54 37.08 13.38
C GLU A 166 -27.90 37.79 13.35
N GLU A 167 -28.84 37.33 12.52
CA GLU A 167 -30.22 37.86 12.50
C GLU A 167 -30.97 37.59 13.81
N ALA A 168 -30.76 36.43 14.44
CA ALA A 168 -31.38 36.10 15.71
C ALA A 168 -30.87 36.98 16.87
N GLU A 169 -29.57 37.26 16.93
CA GLU A 169 -29.02 38.20 17.91
C GLU A 169 -29.44 39.64 17.61
N ALA A 170 -29.47 40.08 16.35
CA ALA A 170 -29.99 41.40 15.97
C ALA A 170 -31.47 41.56 16.34
N MET A 171 -32.30 40.53 16.13
CA MET A 171 -33.68 40.51 16.61
C MET A 171 -33.75 40.57 18.13
N LYS A 172 -32.94 39.80 18.85
CA LYS A 172 -32.90 39.81 20.32
C LYS A 172 -32.50 41.18 20.89
N GLU A 173 -31.55 41.88 20.28
CA GLU A 173 -31.20 43.27 20.63
C GLU A 173 -32.33 44.26 20.34
N ALA A 174 -33.00 44.12 19.19
CA ALA A 174 -34.18 44.94 18.84
C ALA A 174 -35.38 44.66 19.79
N LEU A 175 -35.55 43.42 20.23
CA LEU A 175 -36.61 43.01 21.17
C LEU A 175 -36.28 43.45 22.60
N ALA A 176 -35.01 43.47 23.01
CA ALA A 176 -34.56 43.99 24.31
C ALA A 176 -34.75 45.51 24.47
N SER A 177 -34.80 46.25 23.35
CA SER A 177 -35.08 47.68 23.32
C SER A 177 -36.57 48.03 23.21
N GLN A 178 -37.44 47.06 22.89
CA GLN A 178 -38.91 47.20 22.90
C GLN A 178 -39.54 46.28 23.96
N ASP A 179 -39.65 46.80 25.17
CA ASP A 179 -40.31 46.13 26.29
C ASP A 179 -41.83 46.09 26.08
N THR A 180 -42.31 45.08 25.35
CA THR A 180 -43.73 44.74 25.26
C THR A 180 -43.92 43.23 25.37
N SER A 181 -44.88 42.82 26.19
CA SER A 181 -45.23 41.42 26.55
C SER A 181 -45.49 40.47 25.36
N SER A 182 -45.66 41.00 24.15
CA SER A 182 -45.76 40.24 22.89
C SER A 182 -44.43 39.58 22.49
N ASN A 183 -43.31 40.26 22.71
CA ASN A 183 -41.97 39.80 22.30
C ASN A 183 -41.51 38.56 23.08
N ARG A 184 -41.89 38.47 24.37
CA ARG A 184 -41.55 37.33 25.23
C ARG A 184 -42.18 36.01 24.78
N ARG A 185 -43.36 36.05 24.15
CA ARG A 185 -44.03 34.86 23.60
C ARG A 185 -43.37 34.38 22.30
N MET A 186 -42.88 35.31 21.49
CA MET A 186 -42.19 34.97 20.24
C MET A 186 -40.83 34.34 20.54
N MET A 187 -40.12 34.89 21.52
CA MET A 187 -38.83 34.35 21.98
C MET A 187 -38.94 32.94 22.58
N GLN A 188 -40.01 32.66 23.34
CA GLN A 188 -40.28 31.30 23.84
C GLN A 188 -40.53 30.30 22.71
N ARG A 189 -41.25 30.69 21.64
CA ARG A 189 -41.47 29.81 20.49
C ARG A 189 -40.17 29.50 19.74
N THR A 190 -39.33 30.50 19.49
CA THR A 190 -38.05 30.29 18.81
C THR A 190 -37.10 29.44 19.66
N GLU A 191 -37.16 29.55 20.99
CA GLU A 191 -36.35 28.73 21.91
C GLU A 191 -36.84 27.26 21.94
N GLU A 192 -38.15 27.03 21.85
CA GLU A 192 -38.74 25.70 21.70
C GLU A 192 -38.38 25.06 20.34
N GLU A 193 -38.39 25.84 19.27
CA GLU A 193 -37.96 25.41 17.93
C GLU A 193 -36.46 25.06 17.92
N LEU A 194 -35.61 25.88 18.52
CA LEU A 194 -34.17 25.57 18.67
C LEU A 194 -33.93 24.31 19.51
N LYS A 195 -34.71 24.10 20.58
CA LYS A 195 -34.64 22.86 21.36
C LYS A 195 -35.00 21.64 20.52
N THR A 196 -36.06 21.71 19.72
CA THR A 196 -36.45 20.58 18.87
C THR A 196 -35.43 20.31 17.77
N VAL A 197 -34.80 21.33 17.19
CA VAL A 197 -33.70 21.16 16.24
C VAL A 197 -32.47 20.54 16.90
N ARG A 198 -32.08 21.00 18.10
CA ARG A 198 -30.96 20.43 18.86
C ARG A 198 -31.21 18.96 19.23
N MET A 199 -32.45 18.63 19.58
CA MET A 199 -32.85 17.26 19.88
C MET A 199 -32.78 16.36 18.63
N LYS A 200 -33.24 16.85 17.47
CA LYS A 200 -33.10 16.13 16.20
C LYS A 200 -31.63 15.92 15.82
N HIS A 201 -30.79 16.94 15.98
CA HIS A 201 -29.35 16.84 15.74
C HIS A 201 -28.70 15.80 16.65
N SER A 202 -29.04 15.78 17.94
CA SER A 202 -28.55 14.76 18.88
C SER A 202 -28.97 13.35 18.47
N VAL A 203 -30.21 13.15 18.03
CA VAL A 203 -30.69 11.84 17.54
C VAL A 203 -29.91 11.40 16.31
N VAL A 204 -29.73 12.28 15.33
CA VAL A 204 -28.97 11.96 14.10
C VAL A 204 -27.51 11.67 14.44
N SER A 205 -26.90 12.44 15.34
CA SER A 205 -25.52 12.20 15.80
C SER A 205 -25.35 10.82 16.43
N ASN A 206 -26.26 10.45 17.33
CA ASN A 206 -26.25 9.14 18.00
C ASN A 206 -26.47 7.99 17.00
N VAL A 207 -27.35 8.17 16.01
CA VAL A 207 -27.57 7.17 14.95
C VAL A 207 -26.32 7.01 14.09
N LEU A 208 -25.65 8.12 13.74
CA LEU A 208 -24.41 8.08 12.96
C LEU A 208 -23.28 7.39 13.73
N GLN A 209 -23.15 7.66 15.03
CA GLN A 209 -22.20 6.97 15.91
C GLN A 209 -22.50 5.46 15.98
N GLY A 210 -23.77 5.08 16.12
CA GLY A 210 -24.17 3.67 16.09
C GLY A 210 -23.83 2.97 14.78
N LEU A 211 -24.11 3.63 13.64
CA LEU A 211 -23.75 3.13 12.32
C LEU A 211 -22.23 3.01 12.13
N LEU A 212 -21.45 3.97 12.64
CA LEU A 212 -20.00 3.93 12.54
C LEU A 212 -19.39 2.79 13.38
N LEU A 213 -20.00 2.50 14.54
CA LEU A 213 -19.61 1.41 15.43
C LEU A 213 -20.02 0.03 14.88
N GLU A 214 -21.15 -0.06 14.16
CA GLU A 214 -21.65 -1.30 13.55
C GLU A 214 -21.05 -1.58 12.17
N SER A 215 -20.61 -0.55 11.44
CA SER A 215 -19.76 -0.74 10.27
C SER A 215 -18.39 -1.18 10.78
N ASP A 216 -17.90 -2.36 10.38
CA ASP A 216 -16.55 -2.90 10.70
C ASP A 216 -15.38 -2.02 10.15
N ILE A 217 -15.55 -0.70 10.12
CA ILE A 217 -14.59 0.31 9.71
C ILE A 217 -13.72 0.64 10.93
N ASP A 218 -12.40 0.58 10.76
CA ASP A 218 -11.43 0.90 11.81
C ASP A 218 -11.31 2.42 12.03
N TRP A 219 -12.36 2.99 12.59
CA TRP A 219 -12.51 4.44 12.83
C TRP A 219 -11.51 4.99 13.85
N ALA A 220 -10.87 4.14 14.66
CA ALA A 220 -9.90 4.55 15.67
C ALA A 220 -8.53 4.88 15.06
N ASN A 221 -8.16 4.20 13.97
CA ASN A 221 -6.88 4.38 13.28
C ASN A 221 -6.97 5.33 12.08
N ASP A 222 -8.17 5.61 11.58
CA ASP A 222 -8.38 6.60 10.51
C ASP A 222 -8.61 8.01 11.10
N PRO A 223 -7.70 8.97 10.88
CA PRO A 223 -7.82 10.33 11.41
C PRO A 223 -9.06 11.08 10.91
N HIS A 224 -9.61 10.70 9.75
CA HIS A 224 -10.82 11.33 9.23
C HIS A 224 -12.07 10.91 10.02
N TYR A 225 -12.24 9.61 10.28
CA TYR A 225 -13.37 9.10 11.04
C TYR A 225 -13.27 9.43 12.53
N LEU A 226 -12.06 9.50 13.08
CA LEU A 226 -11.81 9.96 14.45
C LEU A 226 -12.29 11.41 14.65
N ASP A 227 -11.95 12.31 13.74
CA ASP A 227 -12.38 13.73 13.80
C ASP A 227 -13.91 13.86 13.70
N VAL A 228 -14.54 13.07 12.82
CA VAL A 228 -16.00 13.01 12.71
C VAL A 228 -16.63 12.51 14.02
N MET A 229 -16.11 11.43 14.61
CA MET A 229 -16.55 10.90 15.91
C MET A 229 -16.40 11.91 17.06
N LEU A 230 -15.28 12.63 17.11
CA LEU A 230 -15.03 13.65 18.11
C LEU A 230 -15.97 14.85 17.96
N LYS A 231 -16.25 15.29 16.74
CA LYS A 231 -17.21 16.37 16.45
C LYS A 231 -18.65 15.98 16.78
N LEU A 232 -19.02 14.71 16.61
CA LEU A 232 -20.35 14.20 16.95
C LEU A 232 -20.59 14.10 18.46
N LYS A 233 -19.53 13.96 19.27
CA LYS A 233 -19.58 13.83 20.73
C LYS A 233 -19.60 15.17 21.47
N SER A 234 -19.55 16.31 20.77
CA SER A 234 -19.50 17.64 21.39
C SER A 234 -20.89 18.30 21.43
N PRO A 235 -21.67 18.13 22.49
CA PRO A 235 -22.72 19.07 22.84
C PRO A 235 -22.13 20.11 23.80
N GLU A 236 -21.91 21.33 23.31
CA GLU A 236 -22.14 22.52 24.16
C GLU A 236 -23.54 23.07 23.87
#